data_AF-A0A7C0VI46-F1
#
_entry.id   AF-A0A7C0VI46-F1
#
_cell.length_a   1.000
_cell.length_b   1.000
_cell.length_c   1.000
_cell.angle_alpha   90.00
_cell.angle_beta   90.00
_cell.angle_gamma   90.00
#
_symmetry.space_group_name_H-M   'P 1'
#
loop_
_entity.id
_entity.type
_entity.pdbx_description
1 polymer ?
#
loop_
_entity_poly.entity_id
_entity_poly.type
_entity_poly.pdbx_seq_one_letter_code
_entity_poly.pdbx_strand_id
1 'polypeptide(L)' 'MSLELKSPVFEEGGWIPEKYTCDGENVSPPLEWNGLPDGT' A
#
# COMPACT_ATOMS: atom_id res chain seq x y z
N MET A 1 15.47 2.26 13.53
CA MET A 1 14.96 2.58 12.18
C MET A 1 14.16 1.38 11.72
N SER A 2 12.89 1.56 11.40
CA SER A 2 12.00 0.49 10.94
C SER A 2 11.49 0.84 9.56
N LEU A 3 11.64 -0.10 8.63
CA LEU A 3 11.00 -0.01 7.32
C LEU A 3 9.49 -0.20 7.51
N GLU A 4 8.71 0.74 7.01
CA GLU A 4 7.25 0.70 7.08
C GLU A 4 6.67 0.81 5.67
N LEU A 5 5.67 -0.02 5.38
CA LEU A 5 4.94 -0.02 4.13
C LEU A 5 3.46 0.21 4.44
N LYS A 6 2.86 1.23 3.85
CA LYS A 6 1.45 1.60 4.03
C LYS A 6 0.78 1.89 2.70
N SER A 7 -0.53 1.96 2.74
CA SER A 7 -1.38 2.37 1.62
C SER A 7 -2.33 3.45 2.14
N PRO A 8 -2.51 4.59 1.44
CA PRO A 8 -3.46 5.61 1.85
C PRO A 8 -4.92 5.18 1.62
N VAL A 9 -5.15 4.06 0.93
CA VAL A 9 -6.49 3.59 0.54
C VAL A 9 -7.00 2.42 1.38
N PHE A 10 -6.20 1.87 2.29
CA PHE A 10 -6.63 0.88 3.28
C PHE A 10 -5.64 0.80 4.45
N GLU A 11 -6.13 0.41 5.63
CA GLU A 11 -5.31 0.16 6.81
C GLU A 11 -4.73 -1.26 6.83
N GLU A 12 -3.70 -1.50 7.65
CA GLU A 12 -3.13 -2.84 7.84
C GLU A 12 -4.20 -3.81 8.38
N GLY A 13 -4.34 -4.96 7.70
CA GLY A 13 -5.39 -5.94 8.00
C GLY A 13 -6.80 -5.53 7.55
N GLY A 14 -6.95 -4.33 6.96
CA GLY A 14 -8.19 -3.85 6.38
C GLY A 14 -8.50 -4.44 5.01
N TRP A 15 -9.70 -4.14 4.51
CA TRP A 15 -10.13 -4.55 3.18
C TRP A 15 -9.53 -3.65 2.10
N ILE A 16 -9.09 -4.28 1.00
CA ILE A 16 -8.65 -3.56 -0.19
C ILE A 16 -9.90 -3.08 -0.95
N PRO A 17 -9.99 -1.78 -1.33
CA PRO A 17 -11.13 -1.27 -2.09
C PRO A 17 -11.30 -1.99 -3.43
N GLU A 18 -12.55 -2.24 -3.84
CA GLU A 18 -12.92 -2.98 -5.05
C GLU A 18 -12.22 -2.47 -6.31
N LYS A 19 -12.02 -1.16 -6.43
CA LYS A 19 -11.24 -0.53 -7.52
C LYS A 19 -9.89 -1.23 -7.79
N TYR A 20 -9.24 -1.73 -6.75
CA TYR A 20 -7.91 -2.35 -6.81
C TYR A 20 -7.96 -3.89 -6.79
N THR A 21 -9.14 -4.50 -6.91
CA THR A 21 -9.34 -5.95 -7.02
C THR A 21 -9.75 -6.33 -8.45
N CYS A 22 -9.90 -7.64 -8.72
CA CYS A 22 -10.36 -8.14 -10.02
C CYS A 22 -11.83 -7.76 -10.34
N ASP A 23 -12.62 -7.38 -9.34
CA ASP A 23 -14.00 -6.95 -9.51
C ASP A 23 -14.11 -5.49 -9.95
N GLY A 24 -13.07 -4.68 -9.72
CA GLY A 24 -13.01 -3.27 -10.13
C GLY A 24 -12.09 -3.04 -11.33
N GLU A 25 -11.27 -2.00 -11.24
CA GLU A 25 -10.36 -1.62 -12.34
C GLU A 25 -9.11 -2.52 -12.42
N ASN A 26 -8.91 -3.38 -11.43
CA ASN A 26 -7.78 -4.32 -11.34
C ASN A 26 -6.42 -3.63 -11.50
N VAL A 27 -6.31 -2.41 -10.98
CA VAL A 27 -5.07 -1.63 -10.92
C VAL A 27 -4.43 -1.76 -9.55
N SER A 28 -3.11 -1.56 -9.45
CA SER A 28 -2.42 -1.63 -8.17
C SER A 28 -2.79 -0.44 -7.27
N PRO A 29 -3.01 -0.66 -5.95
CA PRO A 29 -3.23 0.43 -5.02
C PRO A 29 -1.94 1.26 -4.84
N PRO A 30 -2.05 2.55 -4.50
CA PRO A 30 -0.89 3.35 -4.11
C PRO A 30 -0.24 2.77 -2.85
N LEU A 31 1.09 2.70 -2.84
CA LEU A 31 1.89 2.23 -1.71
C LEU A 31 2.94 3.27 -1.33
N GLU A 32 3.15 3.44 -0.03
CA GLU A 32 4.06 4.42 0.56
C GLU A 32 5.06 3.71 1.47
N TRP A 33 6.34 4.03 1.26
CA TRP A 33 7.46 3.49 2.03
C TRP A 33 7.98 4.56 2.98
N ASN A 34 8.19 4.21 4.24
CA ASN A 34 8.79 5.07 5.25
C ASN A 34 9.96 4.37 5.94
N GLY A 35 10.92 5.16 6.44
CA GLY A 35 12.06 4.64 7.18
C GLY A 35 13.06 3.85 6.33
N LEU A 36 13.17 4.19 5.04
CA LEU A 36 14.19 3.62 4.14
C LEU A 36 15.59 3.96 4.66
N PRO A 37 16.53 2.99 4.69
CA PRO A 37 17.90 3.25 5.07
C PRO A 37 18.62 4.08 4.01
N ASP A 38 19.61 4.87 4.45
CA ASP A 38 20.44 5.67 3.56
C ASP A 38 21.12 4.80 2.48
N GLY A 39 21.02 5.21 1.22
CA GLY A 39 21.63 4.52 0.07
C GLY A 39 20.74 3.48 -0.63
N THR A 40 19.45 3.43 -0.31
CA THR A 40 18.41 2.73 -1.11
C THR A 40 17.93 3.63 -2.24
#